data_AF-A0A1G2HKN9-F1
#
_entry.id   AF-A0A1G2HKN9-F1
#
_cell.length_a   1.000
_cell.length_b   1.000
_cell.length_c   1.000
_cell.angle_alpha   90.00
_cell.angle_beta   90.00
_cell.angle_gamma   90.00
#
_symmetry.space_group_name_H-M   'P 1'
#
loop_
_entity.id
_entity.type
_entity.pdbx_description
1 polymer ?
#
loop_
_entity_poly.entity_id
_entity_poly.type
_entity_poly.pdbx_seq_one_letter_code
_entity_poly.pdbx_strand_id
1 'polypeptide(L)'
;MNKNIFIITIVGVLLLSANFIYAEEIKRSLKPIQRIEELRTKAQENIKEKREAVKVKMRQIKDTTKQNATDRILNQMEKLNQVWASHFTNVLDRLEAVLEKIKSRKDKALANGKDVSLVIEAITKAEASIDAARVALEIQAQKTYVVDPGTISQETTTQEGQNNLISDFRTQFKALRELLFADLKSLRDGAMKDARDSVKDVIKILSEIPGVDD
;
A
#
# COMPACT_ATOMS: atom_id res chain seq x y z
N MET A 1 21.19 -5.41 40.53
CA MET A 1 20.78 -6.04 39.25
C MET A 1 19.30 -5.76 39.03
N ASN A 2 19.00 -4.87 38.07
CA ASN A 2 17.68 -4.26 37.89
C ASN A 2 16.66 -5.23 37.29
N LYS A 3 15.69 -5.66 38.11
CA LYS A 3 14.53 -6.48 37.69
C LYS A 3 13.61 -5.78 36.68
N ASN A 4 13.70 -4.45 36.52
CA ASN A 4 12.84 -3.67 35.62
C ASN A 4 13.27 -3.70 34.14
N ILE A 5 14.51 -4.10 33.82
CA ILE A 5 14.96 -4.20 32.42
C ILE A 5 14.42 -5.48 31.77
N PHE A 6 14.18 -6.55 32.54
CA PHE A 6 13.74 -7.84 32.00
C PHE A 6 12.23 -7.89 31.69
N ILE A 7 11.41 -7.09 32.37
CA ILE A 7 9.94 -7.06 32.14
C ILE A 7 9.59 -6.26 30.87
N ILE A 8 10.34 -5.20 30.56
CA ILE A 8 10.10 -4.35 29.38
C ILE A 8 10.40 -5.12 28.08
N THR A 9 11.40 -5.99 28.07
CA THR A 9 11.73 -6.80 26.88
C THR A 9 10.71 -7.90 26.61
N ILE A 10 10.13 -8.52 27.65
CA ILE A 10 9.15 -9.61 27.49
C ILE A 10 7.80 -9.06 26.98
N VAL A 11 7.37 -7.88 27.43
CA VAL A 11 6.13 -7.24 26.94
C VAL A 11 6.29 -6.72 25.50
N GLY A 12 7.47 -6.20 25.13
CA GLY A 12 7.77 -5.76 23.77
C GLY A 12 7.77 -6.88 22.73
N VAL A 13 8.28 -8.07 23.10
CA VAL A 13 8.27 -9.25 22.22
C VAL A 13 6.86 -9.85 22.10
N LEU A 14 6.04 -9.79 23.15
CA LEU A 14 4.63 -10.23 23.13
C LEU A 14 3.72 -9.33 22.28
N LEU A 15 3.98 -8.02 22.22
CA LEU A 15 3.24 -7.10 21.35
C LEU A 15 3.63 -7.23 19.87
N LEU A 16 4.90 -7.54 19.58
CA LEU A 16 5.37 -7.85 18.22
C LEU A 16 4.83 -9.20 17.72
N SER A 17 4.79 -10.23 18.58
CA SER A 17 4.21 -11.53 18.22
C SER A 17 2.70 -11.49 18.09
N ALA A 18 1.98 -10.73 18.92
CA ALA A 18 0.53 -10.55 18.78
C ALA A 18 0.15 -9.85 17.46
N ASN A 19 0.92 -8.85 17.02
CA ASN A 19 0.73 -8.21 15.72
C ASN A 19 1.06 -9.15 14.55
N PHE A 20 2.06 -10.02 14.70
CA PHE A 20 2.40 -11.04 13.70
C PHE A 20 1.31 -12.13 13.60
N ILE A 21 0.80 -12.61 14.74
CA ILE A 21 -0.25 -13.63 14.84
C ILE A 21 -1.61 -13.09 14.33
N TYR A 22 -1.96 -11.83 14.62
CA TYR A 22 -3.18 -11.19 14.07
C TYR A 22 -3.08 -11.00 12.54
N ALA A 23 -1.89 -10.69 12.00
CA ALA A 23 -1.68 -10.61 10.56
C ALA A 23 -1.77 -12.00 9.90
N GLU A 24 -1.37 -13.06 10.62
CA GLU A 24 -1.36 -14.44 10.15
C GLU A 24 -2.76 -15.10 10.15
N GLU A 25 -3.65 -14.70 11.06
CA GLU A 25 -5.04 -15.18 11.07
C GLU A 25 -5.90 -14.51 9.99
N ILE A 26 -5.68 -13.21 9.74
CA ILE A 26 -6.27 -12.53 8.57
C ILE A 26 -5.73 -13.17 7.28
N LYS A 27 -4.44 -13.59 7.24
CA LYS A 27 -3.80 -14.29 6.09
C LYS A 27 -4.60 -15.49 5.58
N ARG A 28 -5.39 -16.14 6.45
CA ARG A 28 -5.99 -17.44 6.19
C ARG A 28 -7.45 -17.44 5.69
N SER A 29 -8.20 -16.33 5.80
CA SER A 29 -9.66 -16.34 5.58
C SER A 29 -10.19 -15.36 4.52
N LEU A 30 -9.42 -14.35 4.11
CA LEU A 30 -9.89 -13.29 3.21
C LEU A 30 -9.07 -13.22 1.92
N LYS A 31 -9.77 -12.98 0.80
CA LYS A 31 -9.11 -12.69 -0.48
C LYS A 31 -8.21 -11.44 -0.32
N PRO A 32 -7.07 -11.35 -1.00
CA PRO A 32 -6.16 -10.20 -0.90
C PRO A 32 -6.86 -8.83 -1.03
N ILE A 33 -7.83 -8.71 -1.95
CA ILE A 33 -8.66 -7.49 -2.11
C ILE A 33 -9.41 -7.12 -0.82
N GLN A 34 -10.05 -8.10 -0.16
CA GLN A 34 -10.86 -7.85 1.03
C GLN A 34 -9.99 -7.38 2.20
N ARG A 35 -8.82 -8.01 2.38
CA ARG A 35 -7.84 -7.58 3.39
C ARG A 35 -7.39 -6.14 3.19
N ILE A 36 -7.04 -5.78 1.95
CA ILE A 36 -6.59 -4.42 1.63
C ILE A 36 -7.70 -3.41 1.92
N GLU A 37 -8.96 -3.71 1.59
CA GLU A 37 -10.08 -2.84 1.93
C GLU A 37 -10.30 -2.73 3.44
N GLU A 38 -10.21 -3.82 4.20
CA GLU A 38 -10.33 -3.77 5.68
C GLU A 38 -9.22 -2.95 6.34
N LEU A 39 -7.97 -3.14 5.91
CA LEU A 39 -6.84 -2.35 6.41
C LEU A 39 -7.05 -0.86 6.15
N ARG A 40 -7.63 -0.52 5.00
CA ARG A 40 -7.95 0.86 4.64
C ARG A 40 -9.08 1.42 5.47
N THR A 41 -10.15 0.66 5.69
CA THR A 41 -11.25 1.09 6.56
C THR A 41 -10.75 1.37 7.97
N LYS A 42 -9.94 0.47 8.55
CA LYS A 42 -9.32 0.69 9.87
C LYS A 42 -8.43 1.93 9.88
N ALA A 43 -7.60 2.12 8.85
CA ALA A 43 -6.77 3.31 8.73
C ALA A 43 -7.61 4.60 8.62
N GLN A 44 -8.75 4.57 7.93
CA GLN A 44 -9.68 5.70 7.84
C GLN A 44 -10.38 6.01 9.16
N GLU A 45 -10.76 4.98 9.92
CA GLU A 45 -11.35 5.14 11.25
C GLU A 45 -10.37 5.82 12.20
N ASN A 46 -9.10 5.40 12.21
CA ASN A 46 -8.05 5.95 13.07
C ASN A 46 -7.77 7.44 12.86
N ILE A 47 -8.15 8.00 11.71
CA ILE A 47 -7.92 9.41 11.35
C ILE A 47 -9.22 10.21 11.24
N LYS A 48 -10.37 9.59 11.54
CA LYS A 48 -11.69 10.21 11.36
C LYS A 48 -11.80 11.54 12.11
N GLU A 49 -11.37 11.58 13.37
CA GLU A 49 -11.40 12.79 14.18
C GLU A 49 -10.54 13.91 13.61
N LYS A 50 -9.31 13.59 13.17
CA LYS A 50 -8.41 14.55 12.52
C LYS A 50 -9.02 15.09 11.22
N ARG A 51 -9.65 14.21 10.42
CA ARG A 51 -10.35 14.61 9.19
C ARG A 51 -11.51 15.55 9.47
N GLU A 52 -12.33 15.25 10.46
CA GLU A 52 -13.45 16.13 10.82
C GLU A 52 -12.96 17.48 11.35
N ALA A 53 -11.90 17.50 12.17
CA ALA A 53 -11.27 18.74 12.62
C ALA A 53 -10.75 19.59 11.44
N VAL A 54 -10.13 18.95 10.45
CA VAL A 54 -9.68 19.60 9.21
C VAL A 54 -10.86 20.17 8.44
N LYS A 55 -11.95 19.41 8.23
CA LYS A 55 -13.16 19.89 7.55
C LYS A 55 -13.79 21.09 8.27
N VAL A 56 -13.83 21.08 9.60
CA VAL A 56 -14.33 22.22 10.39
C VAL A 56 -13.49 23.46 10.12
N LYS A 57 -12.16 23.36 10.10
CA LYS A 57 -11.26 24.46 9.75
C LYS A 57 -11.45 24.95 8.31
N MET A 58 -11.66 24.04 7.36
CA MET A 58 -11.93 24.40 5.96
C MET A 58 -13.24 25.19 5.80
N ARG A 59 -14.25 24.90 6.63
CA ARG A 59 -15.50 25.67 6.68
C ARG A 59 -15.33 27.11 7.16
N GLN A 60 -14.23 27.42 7.84
CA GLN A 60 -13.90 28.78 8.31
C GLN A 60 -13.27 29.66 7.21
N ILE A 61 -12.93 29.08 6.06
CA ILE A 61 -12.48 29.85 4.88
C ILE A 61 -13.67 30.65 4.34
N LYS A 62 -13.57 31.98 4.35
CA LYS A 62 -14.63 32.88 3.89
C LYS A 62 -14.75 32.90 2.36
N ASP A 63 -13.62 32.75 1.66
CA ASP A 63 -13.58 32.70 0.21
C ASP A 63 -14.13 31.36 -0.30
N THR A 64 -15.34 31.40 -0.84
CA THR A 64 -16.07 30.20 -1.30
C THR A 64 -15.35 29.48 -2.45
N THR A 65 -14.59 30.20 -3.29
CA THR A 65 -13.83 29.57 -4.38
C THR A 65 -12.67 28.77 -3.81
N LYS A 66 -11.96 29.34 -2.82
CA LYS A 66 -10.82 28.68 -2.18
C LYS A 66 -11.25 27.55 -1.25
N GLN A 67 -12.38 27.70 -0.57
CA GLN A 67 -13.01 26.63 0.20
C GLN A 67 -13.33 25.43 -0.69
N ASN A 68 -14.04 25.65 -1.80
CA ASN A 68 -14.36 24.59 -2.77
C ASN A 68 -13.10 23.93 -3.36
N ALA A 69 -12.05 24.70 -3.64
CA ALA A 69 -10.79 24.15 -4.12
C ALA A 69 -10.13 23.23 -3.08
N THR A 70 -10.15 23.64 -1.81
CA THR A 70 -9.61 22.90 -0.69
C THR A 70 -10.38 21.59 -0.47
N ASP A 71 -11.71 21.63 -0.51
CA ASP A 71 -12.57 20.43 -0.43
C ASP A 71 -12.30 19.44 -1.57
N ARG A 72 -12.14 19.94 -2.79
CA ARG A 72 -11.80 19.10 -3.95
C ARG A 72 -10.46 18.39 -3.77
N ILE A 73 -9.44 19.09 -3.25
CA ILE A 73 -8.11 18.51 -3.01
C ILE A 73 -8.20 17.37 -1.98
N LEU A 74 -8.91 17.60 -0.86
CA LEU A 74 -9.10 16.59 0.17
C LEU A 74 -9.74 15.30 -0.41
N ASN A 75 -10.85 15.46 -1.14
CA ASN A 75 -11.54 14.34 -1.77
C ASN A 75 -10.68 13.62 -2.82
N GLN A 76 -9.84 14.37 -3.56
CA GLN A 76 -8.96 13.80 -4.57
C GLN A 76 -7.86 12.95 -3.94
N MET A 77 -7.31 13.34 -2.79
CA MET A 77 -6.29 12.56 -2.09
C MET A 77 -6.83 11.22 -1.61
N GLU A 78 -8.05 11.19 -1.07
CA GLU A 78 -8.70 9.94 -0.64
C GLU A 78 -8.94 8.99 -1.82
N LYS A 79 -9.44 9.53 -2.93
CA LYS A 79 -9.70 8.76 -4.15
C LYS A 79 -8.41 8.19 -4.74
N LEU A 80 -7.30 8.94 -4.72
CA LEU A 80 -6.04 8.49 -5.28
C LEU A 80 -5.55 7.22 -4.59
N ASN A 81 -5.49 7.20 -3.26
CA ASN A 81 -5.01 6.01 -2.55
C ASN A 81 -5.88 4.78 -2.86
N GLN A 82 -7.20 4.95 -3.00
CA GLN A 82 -8.11 3.88 -3.40
C GLN A 82 -7.85 3.33 -4.78
N VAL A 83 -7.73 4.23 -5.77
CA VAL A 83 -7.51 3.85 -7.17
C VAL A 83 -6.20 3.07 -7.30
N TRP A 84 -5.14 3.52 -6.64
CA TRP A 84 -3.84 2.85 -6.68
C TRP A 84 -3.85 1.49 -5.97
N ALA A 85 -4.48 1.39 -4.79
CA ALA A 85 -4.58 0.11 -4.09
C ALA A 85 -5.34 -0.93 -4.91
N SER A 86 -6.47 -0.55 -5.51
CA SER A 86 -7.24 -1.44 -6.40
C SER A 86 -6.43 -1.81 -7.64
N HIS A 87 -5.75 -0.85 -8.27
CA HIS A 87 -4.91 -1.11 -9.43
C HIS A 87 -3.80 -2.13 -9.13
N PHE A 88 -3.02 -1.94 -8.07
CA PHE A 88 -1.93 -2.85 -7.75
C PHE A 88 -2.42 -4.23 -7.30
N THR A 89 -3.56 -4.30 -6.61
CA THR A 89 -4.16 -5.58 -6.27
C THR A 89 -4.50 -6.37 -7.53
N ASN A 90 -5.14 -5.73 -8.51
CA ASN A 90 -5.47 -6.35 -9.81
C ASN A 90 -4.22 -6.75 -10.60
N VAL A 91 -3.13 -5.99 -10.51
CA VAL A 91 -1.86 -6.33 -11.16
C VAL A 91 -1.28 -7.62 -10.56
N LEU A 92 -1.23 -7.72 -9.23
CA LEU A 92 -0.71 -8.92 -8.56
C LEU A 92 -1.59 -10.15 -8.82
N ASP A 93 -2.92 -10.01 -8.83
CA ASP A 93 -3.84 -11.10 -9.19
C ASP A 93 -3.56 -11.64 -10.61
N ARG A 94 -3.24 -10.73 -11.54
CA ARG A 94 -2.87 -11.11 -12.92
C ARG A 94 -1.51 -11.80 -12.98
N LEU A 95 -0.53 -11.35 -12.19
CA LEU A 95 0.79 -11.97 -12.13
C LEU A 95 0.70 -13.40 -11.57
N GLU A 96 -0.07 -13.61 -10.50
CA GLU A 96 -0.38 -14.93 -9.95
C GLU A 96 -1.04 -15.82 -11.01
N ALA A 97 -2.08 -15.33 -11.69
CA ALA A 97 -2.77 -16.08 -12.73
C ALA A 97 -1.85 -16.47 -13.92
N VAL A 98 -0.89 -15.61 -14.26
CA VAL A 98 0.14 -15.94 -15.27
C VAL A 98 1.10 -17.01 -14.73
N LEU A 99 1.53 -16.89 -13.49
CA LEU A 99 2.44 -17.85 -12.85
C LEU A 99 1.81 -19.24 -12.74
N GLU A 100 0.51 -19.34 -12.46
CA GLU A 100 -0.23 -20.61 -12.46
C GLU A 100 -0.25 -21.28 -13.85
N LYS A 101 -0.41 -20.50 -14.93
CA LYS A 101 -0.30 -21.04 -16.29
C LYS A 101 1.11 -21.53 -16.59
N ILE A 102 2.14 -20.83 -16.10
CA ILE A 102 3.54 -21.25 -16.25
C ILE A 102 3.80 -22.55 -15.49
N LYS A 103 3.31 -22.70 -14.25
CA LYS A 103 3.39 -23.95 -13.47
C LYS A 103 2.82 -25.12 -14.26
N SER A 104 1.64 -24.96 -14.86
CA SER A 104 1.02 -25.99 -15.70
C SER A 104 1.88 -26.39 -16.91
N ARG A 105 2.52 -25.42 -17.59
CA ARG A 105 3.43 -25.73 -18.71
C ARG A 105 4.72 -26.40 -18.25
N LYS A 106 5.27 -25.96 -17.12
CA LYS A 106 6.41 -26.60 -16.46
C LYS A 106 6.09 -28.06 -16.11
N ASP A 107 4.88 -28.36 -15.64
CA ASP A 107 4.47 -29.74 -15.34
C ASP A 107 4.42 -30.63 -16.58
N LYS A 108 3.95 -30.09 -17.72
CA LYS A 108 3.99 -30.82 -19.01
C LYS A 108 5.41 -31.11 -19.46
N ALA A 109 6.28 -30.10 -19.44
CA ALA A 109 7.69 -30.27 -19.79
C ALA A 109 8.37 -31.33 -18.92
N LEU A 110 8.11 -31.32 -17.60
CA LEU A 110 8.60 -32.33 -16.68
C LEU A 110 8.09 -33.74 -17.03
N ALA A 111 6.79 -33.88 -17.34
CA ALA A 111 6.19 -35.15 -17.74
C ALA A 111 6.82 -35.70 -19.04
N ASN A 112 7.27 -34.81 -19.92
CA ASN A 112 7.96 -35.14 -21.16
C ASN A 112 9.48 -35.30 -20.98
N GLY A 113 9.94 -35.47 -19.73
CA GLY A 113 11.32 -35.77 -19.39
C GLY A 113 12.28 -34.59 -19.56
N LYS A 114 11.78 -33.35 -19.68
CA LYS A 114 12.61 -32.15 -19.78
C LYS A 114 13.13 -31.76 -18.39
N ASP A 115 14.35 -31.23 -18.34
CA ASP A 115 14.86 -30.60 -17.14
C ASP A 115 14.18 -29.24 -16.92
N VAL A 116 13.50 -29.11 -15.79
CA VAL A 116 12.77 -27.89 -15.38
C VAL A 116 13.33 -27.29 -14.10
N SER A 117 14.51 -27.72 -13.65
CA SER A 117 15.09 -27.32 -12.36
C SER A 117 15.22 -25.80 -12.24
N LEU A 118 15.74 -25.14 -13.29
CA LEU A 118 15.84 -23.68 -13.34
C LEU A 118 14.47 -22.97 -13.35
N VAL A 119 13.46 -23.59 -13.97
CA VAL A 119 12.10 -23.05 -13.97
C VAL A 119 11.49 -23.14 -12.57
N ILE A 120 11.70 -24.24 -11.85
CA ILE A 120 11.25 -24.41 -10.46
C ILE A 120 11.86 -23.32 -9.57
N GLU A 121 13.17 -23.13 -9.65
CA GLU A 121 13.85 -22.07 -8.89
C GLU A 121 13.32 -20.67 -9.23
N ALA A 122 13.07 -20.39 -10.51
CA ALA A 122 12.53 -19.11 -10.96
C ALA A 122 11.08 -18.89 -10.48
N ILE A 123 10.24 -19.94 -10.49
CA ILE A 123 8.87 -19.89 -9.96
C ILE A 123 8.91 -19.52 -8.47
N THR A 124 9.72 -20.21 -7.66
CA THR A 124 9.85 -19.92 -6.22
C THR A 124 10.26 -18.46 -5.96
N LYS A 125 11.18 -17.93 -6.77
CA LYS A 125 11.57 -16.51 -6.69
C LYS A 125 10.41 -15.58 -7.06
N ALA A 126 9.65 -15.90 -8.10
CA ALA A 126 8.49 -15.11 -8.51
C ALA A 126 7.38 -15.11 -7.46
N GLU A 127 7.09 -16.25 -6.82
CA GLU A 127 6.14 -16.34 -5.69
C GLU A 127 6.58 -15.44 -4.54
N ALA A 128 7.85 -15.53 -4.13
CA ALA A 128 8.40 -14.69 -3.07
C ALA A 128 8.31 -13.18 -3.40
N SER A 129 8.59 -12.80 -4.65
CA SER A 129 8.47 -11.40 -5.08
C SER A 129 7.01 -10.91 -5.10
N ILE A 130 6.05 -11.76 -5.50
CA ILE A 130 4.62 -11.44 -5.44
C ILE A 130 4.18 -11.24 -3.99
N ASP A 131 4.58 -12.14 -3.09
CA ASP A 131 4.27 -12.03 -1.66
C ASP A 131 4.86 -10.77 -1.04
N ALA A 132 6.11 -10.44 -1.37
CA ALA A 132 6.75 -9.20 -0.93
C ALA A 132 5.98 -7.96 -1.43
N ALA A 133 5.49 -7.98 -2.67
CA ALA A 133 4.67 -6.91 -3.22
C ALA A 133 3.29 -6.80 -2.56
N ARG A 134 2.67 -7.92 -2.17
CA ARG A 134 1.44 -7.94 -1.36
C ARG A 134 1.66 -7.27 -0.01
N VAL A 135 2.73 -7.64 0.69
CA VAL A 135 3.09 -7.04 1.99
C VAL A 135 3.35 -5.55 1.84
N ALA A 136 4.09 -5.12 0.82
CA ALA A 136 4.34 -3.71 0.56
C ALA A 136 3.04 -2.93 0.27
N LEU A 137 2.11 -3.54 -0.46
CA LEU A 137 0.79 -2.96 -0.72
C LEU A 137 -0.07 -2.86 0.54
N GLU A 138 -0.03 -3.86 1.43
CA GLU A 138 -0.71 -3.83 2.73
C GLU A 138 -0.17 -2.71 3.62
N ILE A 139 1.15 -2.56 3.69
CA ILE A 139 1.80 -1.46 4.42
C ILE A 139 1.35 -0.10 3.84
N GLN A 140 1.35 0.03 2.51
CA GLN A 140 0.90 1.24 1.85
C GLN A 140 -0.59 1.54 2.13
N ALA A 141 -1.43 0.51 2.19
CA ALA A 141 -2.86 0.61 2.46
C ALA A 141 -3.16 1.09 3.89
N GLN A 142 -2.27 0.83 4.85
CA GLN A 142 -2.37 1.31 6.23
C GLN A 142 -1.90 2.75 6.42
N LYS A 143 -1.15 3.33 5.46
CA LYS A 143 -0.69 4.71 5.56
C LYS A 143 -1.85 5.69 5.46
N THR A 144 -1.75 6.75 6.24
CA THR A 144 -2.76 7.81 6.30
C THR A 144 -2.16 9.15 5.90
N TYR A 145 -2.86 9.86 5.02
CA TYR A 145 -2.44 11.14 4.48
C TYR A 145 -3.47 12.19 4.88
N VAL A 146 -3.28 12.80 6.05
CA VAL A 146 -4.21 13.78 6.63
C VAL A 146 -3.43 14.98 7.10
N VAL A 147 -4.01 16.16 6.88
CA VAL A 147 -3.47 17.43 7.38
C VAL A 147 -3.54 17.42 8.90
N ASP A 148 -2.45 17.78 9.57
CA ASP A 148 -2.49 17.96 11.01
C ASP A 148 -3.21 19.28 11.34
N PRO A 149 -4.40 19.24 11.98
CA PRO A 149 -5.14 20.46 12.31
C PRO A 149 -4.37 21.40 13.24
N GLY A 150 -3.38 20.90 14.00
CA GLY A 150 -2.50 21.71 14.84
C GLY A 150 -1.56 22.62 14.04
N THR A 151 -1.29 22.30 12.78
CA THR A 151 -0.40 23.08 11.89
C THR A 151 -1.12 24.15 11.08
N ILE A 152 -2.44 24.26 11.26
CA ILE A 152 -3.29 25.20 10.52
C ILE A 152 -3.64 26.39 11.42
N SER A 153 -3.42 27.61 10.92
CA SER A 153 -3.78 28.87 11.57
C SER A 153 -5.17 28.85 12.21
N GLN A 154 -5.25 29.46 13.40
CA GLN A 154 -6.49 29.53 14.21
C GLN A 154 -7.21 30.87 14.07
N GLU A 155 -6.48 31.95 13.76
CA GLU A 155 -7.07 33.26 13.54
C GLU A 155 -7.77 33.27 12.17
N THR A 156 -9.09 33.45 12.17
CA THR A 156 -9.92 33.37 10.97
C THR A 156 -10.80 34.60 10.76
N THR A 157 -10.77 35.57 11.68
CA THR A 157 -11.64 36.74 11.62
C THR A 157 -11.04 37.84 10.75
N THR A 158 -9.71 37.97 10.75
CA THR A 158 -8.97 38.99 9.99
C THR A 158 -8.63 38.56 8.56
N GLN A 159 -8.34 39.53 7.69
CA GLN A 159 -7.89 39.24 6.32
C GLN A 159 -6.55 38.51 6.28
N GLU A 160 -5.62 38.90 7.16
CA GLU A 160 -4.32 38.24 7.30
C GLU A 160 -4.49 36.79 7.79
N GLY A 161 -5.34 36.57 8.80
CA GLY A 161 -5.67 35.24 9.30
C GLY A 161 -6.27 34.33 8.22
N GLN A 162 -7.17 34.85 7.39
CA GLN A 162 -7.72 34.14 6.24
C GLN A 162 -6.63 33.78 5.20
N ASN A 163 -5.73 34.71 4.90
CA ASN A 163 -4.63 34.46 3.97
C ASN A 163 -3.69 33.37 4.51
N ASN A 164 -3.37 33.40 5.79
CA ASN A 164 -2.53 32.40 6.46
C ASN A 164 -3.21 31.03 6.49
N LEU A 165 -4.50 30.96 6.87
CA LEU A 165 -5.30 29.73 6.83
C LEU A 165 -5.25 29.04 5.46
N ILE A 166 -5.45 29.80 4.38
CA ILE A 166 -5.39 29.29 3.01
C ILE A 166 -3.97 28.83 2.65
N SER A 167 -2.96 29.62 3.02
CA SER A 167 -1.55 29.31 2.76
C SER A 167 -1.11 28.02 3.45
N ASP A 168 -1.52 27.83 4.70
CA ASP A 168 -1.23 26.64 5.49
C ASP A 168 -1.84 25.40 4.85
N PHE A 169 -3.13 25.46 4.49
CA PHE A 169 -3.78 24.35 3.78
C PHE A 169 -3.07 24.03 2.47
N ARG A 170 -2.74 25.04 1.65
CA ARG A 170 -2.03 24.82 0.39
C ARG A 170 -0.68 24.13 0.61
N THR A 171 0.06 24.56 1.62
CA THR A 171 1.37 23.99 1.97
C THR A 171 1.24 22.55 2.44
N GLN A 172 0.33 22.28 3.37
CA GLN A 172 0.09 20.96 3.92
C GLN A 172 -0.41 19.98 2.84
N PHE A 173 -1.35 20.38 1.99
CA PHE A 173 -1.82 19.51 0.90
C PHE A 173 -0.74 19.23 -0.13
N LYS A 174 0.11 20.21 -0.45
CA LYS A 174 1.26 19.98 -1.34
C LYS A 174 2.19 18.93 -0.74
N ALA A 175 2.56 19.07 0.52
CA ALA A 175 3.44 18.11 1.21
C ALA A 175 2.82 16.70 1.27
N LEU A 176 1.54 16.59 1.63
CA LEU A 176 0.84 15.30 1.66
C LEU A 176 0.75 14.66 0.29
N ARG A 177 0.48 15.45 -0.75
CA ARG A 177 0.47 14.97 -2.14
C ARG A 177 1.84 14.44 -2.53
N GLU A 178 2.90 15.20 -2.29
CA GLU A 178 4.27 14.79 -2.59
C GLU A 178 4.64 13.49 -1.88
N LEU A 179 4.27 13.37 -0.59
CA LEU A 179 4.48 12.15 0.19
C LEU A 179 3.72 10.95 -0.39
N LEU A 180 2.42 11.11 -0.67
CA LEU A 180 1.60 10.06 -1.28
C LEU A 180 2.20 9.61 -2.62
N PHE A 181 2.59 10.54 -3.49
CA PHE A 181 3.19 10.20 -4.77
C PHE A 181 4.55 9.54 -4.64
N ALA A 182 5.39 9.96 -3.69
CA ALA A 182 6.68 9.34 -3.42
C ALA A 182 6.50 7.89 -2.95
N ASP A 183 5.59 7.67 -2.01
CA ASP A 183 5.25 6.35 -1.49
C ASP A 183 4.70 5.41 -2.58
N LEU A 184 3.73 5.88 -3.37
CA LEU A 184 3.16 5.11 -4.47
C LEU A 184 4.18 4.79 -5.56
N LYS A 185 5.08 5.74 -5.85
CA LYS A 185 6.18 5.54 -6.80
C LYS A 185 7.17 4.50 -6.26
N SER A 186 7.51 4.57 -4.99
CA SER A 186 8.39 3.59 -4.34
C SER A 186 7.79 2.18 -4.41
N LEU A 187 6.49 2.03 -4.11
CA LEU A 187 5.79 0.77 -4.26
C LEU A 187 5.81 0.26 -5.71
N ARG A 188 5.53 1.15 -6.67
CA ARG A 188 5.51 0.82 -8.11
C ARG A 188 6.87 0.37 -8.62
N ASP A 189 7.91 1.15 -8.35
CA ASP A 189 9.24 1.01 -8.93
C ASP A 189 10.11 0.00 -8.16
N GLY A 190 9.73 -0.33 -6.91
CA GLY A 190 10.30 -1.42 -6.12
C GLY A 190 9.48 -2.70 -6.26
N ALA A 191 8.80 -3.10 -5.18
CA ALA A 191 8.21 -4.43 -5.05
C ALA A 191 7.27 -4.83 -6.21
N MET A 192 6.45 -3.91 -6.73
CA MET A 192 5.57 -4.20 -7.87
C MET A 192 6.34 -4.49 -9.16
N LYS A 193 7.42 -3.74 -9.41
CA LYS A 193 8.31 -3.96 -10.55
C LYS A 193 9.06 -5.29 -10.39
N ASP A 194 9.56 -5.57 -9.20
CA ASP A 194 10.31 -6.80 -8.90
C ASP A 194 9.44 -8.05 -9.08
N ALA A 195 8.18 -8.02 -8.65
CA ALA A 195 7.21 -9.08 -8.91
C ALA A 195 6.98 -9.29 -10.41
N ARG A 196 6.77 -8.20 -11.16
CA ARG A 196 6.58 -8.26 -12.62
C ARG A 196 7.80 -8.80 -13.34
N ASP A 197 8.99 -8.34 -12.98
CA ASP A 197 10.25 -8.76 -13.60
C ASP A 197 10.54 -10.23 -13.27
N SER A 198 10.31 -10.66 -12.02
CA SER A 198 10.49 -12.06 -11.63
C SER A 198 9.58 -12.99 -12.45
N VAL A 199 8.30 -12.67 -12.62
CA VAL A 199 7.38 -13.46 -13.47
C VAL A 199 7.84 -13.47 -14.93
N LYS A 200 8.32 -12.33 -15.44
CA LYS A 200 8.88 -12.23 -16.80
C LYS A 200 10.11 -13.13 -16.97
N ASP A 201 10.97 -13.22 -15.97
CA ASP A 201 12.15 -14.09 -15.99
C ASP A 201 11.74 -15.57 -16.01
N VAL A 202 10.69 -15.97 -15.28
CA VAL A 202 10.16 -17.35 -15.39
C VAL A 202 9.72 -17.65 -16.82
N ILE A 203 9.00 -16.72 -17.48
CA ILE A 203 8.57 -16.89 -18.87
C ILE A 203 9.78 -17.08 -19.79
N LYS A 204 10.83 -16.27 -19.59
CA LYS A 204 12.05 -16.35 -20.38
C LYS A 204 12.74 -17.71 -20.19
N ILE A 205 12.97 -18.14 -18.95
CA ILE A 205 13.63 -19.42 -18.65
C ILE A 205 12.80 -20.59 -19.20
N LEU A 206 11.47 -20.57 -19.03
CA LEU A 206 10.59 -21.59 -19.58
C LEU A 206 10.68 -21.65 -21.13
N SER A 207 10.82 -20.50 -21.79
CA SER A 207 10.91 -20.44 -23.26
C SER A 207 12.22 -21.00 -23.83
N GLU A 208 13.25 -21.16 -22.99
CA GLU A 208 14.53 -21.76 -23.39
C GLU A 208 14.46 -23.30 -23.42
N ILE A 209 13.38 -23.91 -22.89
CA ILE A 209 13.15 -25.36 -22.95
C ILE A 209 12.53 -25.75 -24.31
N PRO A 210 13.22 -26.55 -25.16
CA PRO A 210 12.68 -26.95 -26.45
C PRO A 210 11.50 -27.92 -26.32
N GLY A 211 10.41 -27.62 -27.04
CA GLY A 211 9.18 -28.43 -27.02
C GLY A 211 8.50 -28.44 -25.65
N VAL A 212 8.42 -27.28 -24.99
CA VAL A 212 7.87 -27.17 -23.63
C VAL A 212 6.39 -27.56 -23.52
N ASP A 213 5.67 -27.52 -24.64
CA ASP A 213 4.26 -27.91 -24.74
C ASP A 213 4.05 -29.20 -25.55
N ASP A 214 5.13 -29.80 -26.08
CA ASP A 214 5.12 -30.99 -26.94
C ASP A 214 5.11 -32.28 -26.11
#